data_AF-A0A1G7AXT1-F1
#
_entry.id   AF-A0A1G7AXT1-F1
#
_cell.length_a   1.000
_cell.length_b   1.000
_cell.length_c   1.000
_cell.angle_alpha   90.00
_cell.angle_beta   90.00
_cell.angle_gamma   90.00
#
_symmetry.space_group_name_H-M   'P 1'
#
loop_
_entity.id
_entity.type
_entity.pdbx_description
1 polymer ?
#
loop_
_entity_poly.entity_id
_entity_poly.type
_entity_poly.pdbx_seq_one_letter_code
_entity_poly.pdbx_strand_id
1 'polypeptide(L)'
;MNHLAFSPRELGGKDSPFLLTIDEWRKFANYLNDWISAPTSIDHVKERIYSILDGKLKKNWDRLITTPAFRRLVEEAIATKLSVREKCNFWNNGGHKDILILSQNIVAFADLIIIKYYNDLNQVILEAQNGKLSPNTKSKFINICKDLSNHAQTYYQQSQSMTTSLSEFYSEIHKYEGRVQEWSRLMSNLSLLNSDDFAVAQNTVVYLVAPVMHLVQFKDSVLAVIRKVHRIWSAISYDLKELADNIEDIENLEELIAALELELAFEDWKAIRDEAENFYKNAENFS
;
A
#
# COMPACT_ATOMS: atom_id res chain seq x y z
N MET A 1 -0.53 -28.66 14.66
CA MET A 1 -1.41 -28.01 13.67
C MET A 1 -1.34 -26.51 13.87
N ASN A 2 -1.27 -25.73 12.79
CA ASN A 2 -1.37 -24.28 12.86
C ASN A 2 -2.85 -23.88 13.08
N HIS A 3 -3.15 -23.21 14.19
CA HIS A 3 -4.53 -22.89 14.64
C HIS A 3 -5.17 -21.68 13.91
N LEU A 4 -4.69 -21.31 12.72
CA LEU A 4 -5.02 -20.02 12.07
C LEU A 4 -5.38 -20.16 10.58
N ALA A 5 -5.68 -21.37 10.08
CA ALA A 5 -5.88 -21.62 8.65
C ALA A 5 -7.04 -20.80 8.04
N PHE A 6 -8.10 -20.55 8.83
CA PHE A 6 -9.25 -19.74 8.43
C PHE A 6 -9.23 -18.33 9.01
N SER A 7 -8.26 -17.99 9.85
CA SER A 7 -8.14 -16.64 10.38
C SER A 7 -7.80 -15.67 9.24
N PRO A 8 -8.46 -14.49 9.16
CA PRO A 8 -8.00 -13.43 8.27
C PRO A 8 -6.70 -12.77 8.74
N ARG A 9 -6.15 -13.22 9.88
CA ARG A 9 -4.90 -12.78 10.47
C ARG A 9 -4.93 -11.26 10.71
N GLU A 10 -3.91 -10.57 10.23
CA GLU A 10 -3.74 -9.14 10.43
C GLU A 10 -4.30 -8.30 9.27
N LEU A 11 -5.25 -8.84 8.49
CA LEU A 11 -6.03 -8.04 7.52
C LEU A 11 -7.00 -7.09 8.22
N GLY A 12 -7.39 -7.40 9.45
CA GLY A 12 -8.41 -6.70 10.23
C GLY A 12 -9.31 -7.73 10.90
N GLY A 13 -10.54 -7.35 11.21
CA GLY A 13 -11.54 -8.23 11.79
C GLY A 13 -12.61 -7.43 12.51
N LYS A 14 -13.46 -8.12 13.26
CA LYS A 14 -14.48 -7.47 14.08
C LYS A 14 -13.86 -6.55 15.13
N ASP A 15 -12.75 -6.97 15.71
CA ASP A 15 -12.05 -6.28 16.81
C ASP A 15 -10.70 -5.67 16.38
N SER A 16 -10.39 -5.65 15.07
CA SER A 16 -9.10 -5.20 14.54
C SER A 16 -9.28 -4.32 13.30
N PRO A 17 -8.57 -3.17 13.19
CA PRO A 17 -8.75 -2.26 12.08
C PRO A 17 -8.36 -2.90 10.74
N PHE A 18 -9.13 -2.57 9.71
CA PHE A 18 -8.83 -3.03 8.36
C PHE A 18 -7.50 -2.48 7.84
N LEU A 19 -6.70 -3.36 7.24
CA LEU A 19 -5.33 -3.09 6.86
C LEU A 19 -5.21 -2.05 5.73
N LEU A 20 -6.19 -2.00 4.81
CA LEU A 20 -6.21 -1.01 3.72
C LEU A 20 -7.07 0.19 4.14
N THR A 21 -6.45 1.22 4.73
CA THR A 21 -7.20 2.39 5.20
C THR A 21 -7.44 3.41 4.06
N ILE A 22 -8.69 3.87 3.93
CA ILE A 22 -9.06 4.85 2.88
C ILE A 22 -8.22 6.12 2.99
N ASP A 23 -8.02 6.64 4.20
CA ASP A 23 -7.31 7.90 4.42
C ASP A 23 -5.84 7.84 4.03
N GLU A 24 -5.15 6.74 4.31
CA GLU A 24 -3.74 6.58 3.97
C GLU A 24 -3.55 6.47 2.47
N TRP A 25 -4.35 5.63 1.81
CA TRP A 25 -4.27 5.44 0.36
C TRP A 25 -4.72 6.68 -0.42
N ARG A 26 -5.72 7.42 0.07
CA ARG A 26 -6.11 8.71 -0.50
C ARG A 26 -4.99 9.74 -0.37
N LYS A 27 -4.33 9.83 0.80
CA LYS A 27 -3.16 10.69 0.97
C LYS A 27 -2.08 10.31 -0.03
N PHE A 28 -1.73 9.03 -0.12
CA PHE A 28 -0.72 8.55 -1.06
C PHE A 28 -1.06 8.90 -2.51
N ALA A 29 -2.30 8.66 -2.97
CA ALA A 29 -2.76 9.03 -4.31
C ALA A 29 -2.63 10.55 -4.55
N ASN A 30 -3.15 11.38 -3.64
CA ASN A 30 -3.02 12.84 -3.74
C ASN A 30 -1.55 13.28 -3.87
N TYR A 31 -0.66 12.69 -3.08
CA TYR A 31 0.78 12.98 -3.16
C TYR A 31 1.36 12.60 -4.52
N LEU A 32 0.98 11.47 -5.11
CA LEU A 32 1.41 11.09 -6.47
C LEU A 32 0.91 12.09 -7.52
N ASN A 33 -0.31 12.59 -7.38
CA ASN A 33 -0.89 13.56 -8.32
C ASN A 33 -0.28 14.95 -8.21
N ASP A 34 0.06 15.39 -6.99
CA ASP A 34 0.83 16.61 -6.78
C ASP A 34 2.18 16.52 -7.52
N TRP A 35 2.81 15.33 -7.51
CA TRP A 35 4.05 15.08 -8.23
C TRP A 35 3.92 15.12 -9.76
N ILE A 36 2.86 14.49 -10.28
CA ILE A 36 2.54 14.47 -11.70
C ILE A 36 2.21 15.88 -12.22
N SER A 37 1.52 16.69 -11.44
CA SER A 37 1.04 18.02 -11.84
C SER A 37 2.05 19.16 -11.64
N ALA A 38 3.13 18.91 -10.90
CA ALA A 38 4.08 19.95 -10.54
C ALA A 38 4.81 20.61 -11.75
N PRO A 39 5.57 21.70 -11.56
CA PRO A 39 6.34 22.25 -12.65
C PRO A 39 7.67 21.53 -12.87
N THR A 40 8.10 21.56 -14.13
CA THR A 40 9.26 20.84 -14.65
C THR A 40 10.23 21.74 -15.40
N SER A 41 10.07 23.06 -15.32
CA SER A 41 10.94 24.03 -15.99
C SER A 41 11.29 25.18 -15.06
N ILE A 42 12.44 25.81 -15.33
CA ILE A 42 12.88 27.02 -14.63
C ILE A 42 11.84 28.13 -14.80
N ASP A 43 11.23 28.25 -15.98
CA ASP A 43 10.21 29.25 -16.26
C ASP A 43 8.97 29.07 -15.39
N HIS A 44 8.50 27.84 -15.17
CA HIS A 44 7.38 27.63 -14.27
C HIS A 44 7.73 27.95 -12.81
N VAL A 45 8.95 27.64 -12.36
CA VAL A 45 9.41 28.01 -11.01
C VAL A 45 9.51 29.54 -10.90
N LYS A 46 10.02 30.21 -11.94
CA LYS A 46 10.07 31.66 -12.05
C LYS A 46 8.68 32.29 -11.93
N GLU A 47 7.71 31.84 -12.73
CA GLU A 47 6.34 32.37 -12.67
C GLU A 47 5.73 32.19 -11.28
N ARG A 48 5.99 31.06 -10.62
CA ARG A 48 5.56 30.85 -9.24
C ARG A 48 6.19 31.86 -8.29
N ILE A 49 7.51 32.07 -8.33
CA ILE A 49 8.19 33.05 -7.48
C ILE A 49 7.73 34.47 -7.77
N TYR A 50 7.46 34.79 -9.04
CA TYR A 50 6.94 36.07 -9.50
C TYR A 50 5.52 36.35 -9.01
N SER A 51 4.74 35.31 -8.68
CA SER A 51 3.40 35.44 -8.11
C SER A 51 3.40 35.72 -6.60
N ILE A 52 4.53 35.49 -5.91
CA ILE A 52 4.62 35.65 -4.44
C ILE A 52 4.66 37.13 -4.09
N LEU A 53 3.79 37.52 -3.13
CA LEU A 53 3.71 38.89 -2.59
C LEU A 53 3.61 39.93 -3.71
N ASP A 54 2.72 39.71 -4.68
CA ASP A 54 2.47 40.60 -5.82
C ASP A 54 3.73 40.96 -6.62
N GLY A 55 4.66 40.01 -6.74
CA GLY A 55 5.89 40.18 -7.52
C GLY A 55 7.03 40.88 -6.79
N LYS A 56 6.92 41.06 -5.46
CA LYS A 56 8.01 41.60 -4.63
C LYS A 56 9.34 40.86 -4.86
N LEU A 57 9.30 39.56 -5.11
CA LEU A 57 10.49 38.70 -5.20
C LEU A 57 11.12 38.63 -6.60
N LYS A 58 10.55 39.30 -7.62
CA LYS A 58 11.00 39.20 -9.03
C LYS A 58 12.49 39.49 -9.22
N LYS A 59 12.94 40.66 -8.73
CA LYS A 59 14.34 41.11 -8.88
C LYS A 59 15.33 40.20 -8.16
N ASN A 60 14.93 39.66 -7.01
CA ASN A 60 15.76 38.74 -6.22
C ASN A 60 15.92 37.41 -6.96
N TRP A 61 14.85 36.86 -7.54
CA TRP A 61 14.93 35.68 -8.40
C TRP A 61 15.87 35.90 -9.59
N ASP A 62 15.66 36.98 -10.36
CA ASP A 62 16.45 37.26 -11.56
C ASP A 62 17.93 37.40 -11.28
N ARG A 63 18.29 37.95 -10.11
CA ARG A 63 19.67 38.01 -9.67
C ARG A 63 20.19 36.66 -9.17
N LEU A 64 19.46 35.99 -8.28
CA LEU A 64 19.91 34.75 -7.68
C LEU A 64 20.10 33.65 -8.73
N ILE A 65 19.20 33.53 -9.71
CA ILE A 65 19.28 32.50 -10.78
C ILE A 65 20.49 32.67 -11.70
N THR A 66 21.13 33.83 -11.72
CA THR A 66 22.42 34.02 -12.42
C THR A 66 23.63 33.54 -11.62
N THR A 67 23.48 33.31 -10.32
CA THR A 67 24.58 32.80 -9.50
C THR A 67 24.76 31.29 -9.76
N PRO A 68 26.01 30.80 -9.95
CA PRO A 68 26.24 29.39 -10.25
C PRO A 68 25.65 28.42 -9.21
N ALA A 69 25.76 28.77 -7.93
CA ALA A 69 25.30 27.92 -6.83
C ALA A 69 23.76 27.79 -6.80
N PHE A 70 23.02 28.90 -6.88
CA PHE A 70 21.56 28.85 -6.85
C PHE A 70 21.00 28.25 -8.14
N ARG A 71 21.58 28.59 -9.30
CA ARG A 71 21.20 28.01 -10.59
C ARG A 71 21.32 26.49 -10.59
N ARG A 72 22.49 25.99 -10.16
CA ARG A 72 22.75 24.56 -10.07
C ARG A 72 21.75 23.86 -9.15
N LEU A 73 21.44 24.45 -7.99
CA LEU A 73 20.43 23.91 -7.08
C LEU A 73 19.06 23.79 -7.76
N VAL A 74 18.61 24.84 -8.46
CA VAL A 74 17.32 24.84 -9.16
C VAL A 74 17.30 23.78 -10.27
N GLU A 75 18.35 23.70 -11.09
CA GLU A 75 18.46 22.74 -12.18
C GLU A 75 18.47 21.28 -11.67
N GLU A 76 19.25 20.99 -10.63
CA GLU A 76 19.31 19.65 -10.03
C GLU A 76 17.98 19.24 -9.37
N ALA A 77 17.30 20.18 -8.71
CA ALA A 77 16.00 19.94 -8.10
C ALA A 77 14.91 19.69 -9.15
N ILE A 78 14.89 20.46 -10.25
CA ILE A 78 13.99 20.23 -11.39
C ILE A 78 14.28 18.87 -12.05
N ALA A 79 15.54 18.52 -12.29
CA ALA A 79 15.91 17.24 -12.89
C ALA A 79 15.49 16.05 -12.03
N THR A 80 15.68 16.15 -10.71
CA THR A 80 15.19 15.12 -9.78
C THR A 80 13.68 15.04 -9.80
N LYS A 81 12.99 16.19 -9.85
CA LYS A 81 11.54 16.25 -9.89
C LYS A 81 10.93 15.62 -11.14
N LEU A 82 11.56 15.84 -12.29
CA LEU A 82 11.24 15.16 -13.55
C LEU A 82 11.37 13.64 -13.41
N SER A 83 12.48 13.17 -12.83
CA SER A 83 12.69 11.74 -12.65
C SER A 83 11.68 11.11 -11.68
N VAL A 84 11.38 11.77 -10.55
CA VAL A 84 10.34 11.31 -9.61
C VAL A 84 8.96 11.25 -10.28
N ARG A 85 8.58 12.27 -11.07
CA ARG A 85 7.34 12.25 -11.85
C ARG A 85 7.24 11.04 -12.77
N GLU A 86 8.29 10.77 -13.53
CA GLU A 86 8.31 9.62 -14.43
C GLU A 86 8.09 8.32 -13.66
N LYS A 87 8.64 8.22 -12.44
CA LYS A 87 8.40 7.07 -11.56
C LYS A 87 6.98 7.03 -11.02
N CYS A 88 6.37 8.16 -10.66
CA CYS A 88 4.97 8.22 -10.22
C CYS A 88 3.98 7.70 -11.27
N ASN A 89 4.34 7.68 -12.56
CA ASN A 89 3.48 7.13 -13.62
C ASN A 89 3.12 5.65 -13.43
N PHE A 90 3.83 4.89 -12.59
CA PHE A 90 3.44 3.52 -12.26
C PHE A 90 1.99 3.44 -11.75
N TRP A 91 1.53 4.48 -11.04
CA TRP A 91 0.17 4.58 -10.52
C TRP A 91 -0.87 4.56 -11.62
N ASN A 92 -0.67 5.38 -12.65
CA ASN A 92 -1.54 5.44 -13.84
C ASN A 92 -1.36 4.23 -14.76
N ASN A 93 -0.19 3.58 -14.73
CA ASN A 93 0.14 2.43 -15.56
C ASN A 93 -0.22 1.07 -14.93
N GLY A 94 -1.13 1.07 -13.95
CA GLY A 94 -1.66 -0.16 -13.36
C GLY A 94 -1.62 -0.19 -11.83
N GLY A 95 -0.83 0.64 -11.16
CA GLY A 95 -0.75 0.66 -9.69
C GLY A 95 -2.10 0.94 -9.02
N HIS A 96 -2.89 1.87 -9.56
CA HIS A 96 -4.26 2.13 -9.06
C HIS A 96 -5.18 0.92 -9.27
N LYS A 97 -5.09 0.27 -10.43
CA LYS A 97 -5.87 -0.94 -10.71
C LYS A 97 -5.47 -2.09 -9.77
N ASP A 98 -4.18 -2.24 -9.50
CA ASP A 98 -3.66 -3.30 -8.64
C ASP A 98 -4.17 -3.16 -7.20
N ILE A 99 -4.27 -1.94 -6.64
CA ILE A 99 -4.86 -1.77 -5.30
C ILE A 99 -6.35 -2.11 -5.25
N LEU A 100 -7.09 -1.84 -6.33
CA LEU A 100 -8.49 -2.26 -6.44
C LEU A 100 -8.63 -3.78 -6.51
N ILE A 101 -7.75 -4.44 -7.28
CA ILE A 101 -7.68 -5.91 -7.37
C ILE A 101 -7.40 -6.51 -5.99
N LEU A 102 -6.46 -5.96 -5.22
CA LEU A 102 -6.16 -6.44 -3.87
C LEU A 102 -7.39 -6.41 -2.95
N SER A 103 -8.17 -5.33 -3.00
CA SER A 103 -9.38 -5.22 -2.21
C SER A 103 -10.44 -6.22 -2.64
N GLN A 104 -10.65 -6.38 -3.95
CA GLN A 104 -11.63 -7.32 -4.49
C GLN A 104 -11.23 -8.78 -4.25
N ASN A 105 -9.93 -9.10 -4.19
CA ASN A 105 -9.47 -10.42 -3.79
C ASN A 105 -9.87 -10.76 -2.35
N ILE A 106 -9.82 -9.78 -1.44
CA ILE A 106 -10.28 -9.95 -0.05
C ILE A 106 -11.80 -10.21 -0.02
N VAL A 107 -12.58 -9.42 -0.76
CA VAL A 107 -14.04 -9.63 -0.89
C VAL A 107 -14.35 -11.02 -1.44
N ALA A 108 -13.71 -11.40 -2.55
CA ALA A 108 -13.93 -12.68 -3.19
C ALA A 108 -13.55 -13.86 -2.27
N PHE A 109 -12.43 -13.77 -1.55
CA PHE A 109 -12.04 -14.81 -0.60
C PHE A 109 -13.03 -14.94 0.56
N ALA A 110 -13.49 -13.81 1.09
CA ALA A 110 -14.51 -13.81 2.14
C ALA A 110 -15.80 -14.45 1.64
N ASP A 111 -16.27 -14.11 0.45
CA ASP A 111 -17.47 -14.72 -0.17
C ASP A 111 -17.35 -16.24 -0.34
N LEU A 112 -16.15 -16.76 -0.63
CA LEU A 112 -15.93 -18.21 -0.63
C LEU A 112 -16.23 -18.82 0.75
N ILE A 113 -15.76 -18.18 1.82
CA ILE A 113 -15.91 -18.69 3.19
C ILE A 113 -17.35 -18.51 3.70
N ILE A 114 -17.88 -17.28 3.63
CA ILE A 114 -19.13 -16.89 4.29
C ILE A 114 -20.38 -17.10 3.44
N ILE A 115 -20.26 -17.38 2.14
CA ILE A 115 -21.39 -17.65 1.24
C ILE A 115 -21.27 -19.05 0.63
N LYS A 116 -20.21 -19.30 -0.15
CA LYS A 116 -20.08 -20.55 -0.92
C LYS A 116 -19.93 -21.77 -0.01
N TYR A 117 -19.07 -21.69 0.99
CA TYR A 117 -18.70 -22.81 1.86
C TYR A 117 -19.34 -22.79 3.24
N TYR A 118 -20.14 -21.77 3.55
CA TYR A 118 -20.72 -21.57 4.87
C TYR A 118 -21.46 -22.80 5.41
N ASN A 119 -22.36 -23.39 4.61
CA ASN A 119 -23.14 -24.54 5.05
C ASN A 119 -22.29 -25.81 5.25
N ASP A 120 -21.36 -26.08 4.34
CA ASP A 120 -20.48 -27.25 4.44
C ASP A 120 -19.51 -27.11 5.63
N LEU A 121 -18.97 -25.91 5.88
CA LEU A 121 -18.12 -25.63 7.04
C LEU A 121 -18.90 -25.72 8.36
N ASN A 122 -20.15 -25.24 8.42
CA ASN A 122 -21.00 -25.44 9.60
C ASN A 122 -21.33 -26.91 9.85
N GLN A 123 -21.52 -27.71 8.79
CA GLN A 123 -21.69 -29.16 8.93
C GLN A 123 -20.44 -29.82 9.53
N VAL A 124 -19.24 -29.37 9.14
CA VAL A 124 -17.96 -29.83 9.72
C VAL A 124 -17.91 -29.50 11.21
N ILE A 125 -18.26 -28.27 11.62
CA ILE A 125 -18.31 -27.87 13.04
C ILE A 125 -19.26 -28.78 13.81
N LEU A 126 -20.48 -28.95 13.31
CA LEU A 126 -21.52 -29.75 13.98
C LEU A 126 -21.13 -31.22 14.12
N GLU A 127 -20.58 -31.84 13.06
CA GLU A 127 -20.14 -33.23 13.13
C GLU A 127 -18.91 -33.40 14.04
N ALA A 128 -17.97 -32.46 14.01
CA ALA A 128 -16.82 -32.48 14.91
C ALA A 128 -17.25 -32.32 16.38
N GLN A 129 -18.24 -31.48 16.67
CA GLN A 129 -18.77 -31.27 18.04
C GLN A 129 -19.46 -32.53 18.58
N ASN A 130 -20.03 -33.35 17.68
CA ASN A 130 -20.60 -34.65 18.01
C ASN A 130 -19.54 -35.77 18.11
N GLY A 131 -18.25 -35.43 18.04
CA GLY A 131 -17.13 -36.34 18.25
C GLY A 131 -16.82 -37.27 17.07
N LYS A 132 -17.39 -37.02 15.87
CA LYS A 132 -17.05 -37.79 14.67
C LYS A 132 -17.39 -37.07 13.37
N LEU A 133 -16.38 -36.85 12.53
CA LEU A 133 -16.57 -36.46 11.13
C LEU A 133 -16.92 -37.68 10.27
N SER A 134 -18.01 -37.59 9.51
CA SER A 134 -18.33 -38.60 8.52
C SER A 134 -17.31 -38.59 7.36
N PRO A 135 -17.07 -39.72 6.67
CA PRO A 135 -16.14 -39.77 5.54
C PRO A 135 -16.48 -38.75 4.44
N ASN A 136 -17.76 -38.49 4.22
CA ASN A 136 -18.23 -37.51 3.25
C ASN A 136 -17.91 -36.07 3.65
N THR A 137 -18.21 -35.69 4.90
CA THR A 137 -17.91 -34.36 5.43
C THR A 137 -16.41 -34.10 5.49
N LYS A 138 -15.63 -35.11 5.86
CA LYS A 138 -14.16 -35.06 5.80
C LYS A 138 -13.65 -34.79 4.38
N SER A 139 -14.14 -35.56 3.40
CA SER A 139 -13.74 -35.38 1.99
C SER A 139 -14.10 -33.99 1.45
N LYS A 140 -15.31 -33.50 1.77
CA LYS A 140 -15.73 -32.13 1.43
C LYS A 140 -14.80 -31.08 2.04
N PHE A 141 -14.49 -31.21 3.32
CA PHE A 141 -13.62 -30.26 4.00
C PHE A 141 -12.21 -30.20 3.39
N ILE A 142 -11.63 -31.35 3.05
CA ILE A 142 -10.34 -31.42 2.33
C ILE A 142 -10.43 -30.64 1.01
N ASN A 143 -11.51 -30.85 0.24
CA ASN A 143 -11.70 -30.16 -1.04
C ASN A 143 -11.87 -28.64 -0.86
N ILE A 144 -12.58 -28.21 0.19
CA ILE A 144 -12.72 -26.79 0.54
C ILE A 144 -11.36 -26.18 0.85
N CYS A 145 -10.57 -26.82 1.71
CA CYS A 145 -9.24 -26.35 2.09
C CYS A 145 -8.32 -26.25 0.86
N LYS A 146 -8.35 -27.24 -0.04
CA LYS A 146 -7.59 -27.20 -1.30
C LYS A 146 -8.05 -26.08 -2.23
N ASP A 147 -9.36 -25.86 -2.37
CA ASP A 147 -9.88 -24.76 -3.22
C ASP A 147 -9.50 -23.39 -2.66
N LEU A 148 -9.69 -23.17 -1.36
CA LEU A 148 -9.30 -21.93 -0.69
C LEU A 148 -7.79 -21.72 -0.76
N SER A 149 -6.99 -22.77 -0.57
CA SER A 149 -5.52 -22.70 -0.70
C SER A 149 -5.09 -22.25 -2.10
N ASN A 150 -5.75 -22.73 -3.16
CA ASN A 150 -5.48 -22.32 -4.54
C ASN A 150 -5.89 -20.86 -4.82
N HIS A 151 -7.01 -20.41 -4.28
CA HIS A 151 -7.43 -19.00 -4.40
C HIS A 151 -6.45 -18.07 -3.68
N ALA A 152 -6.08 -18.40 -2.44
CA ALA A 152 -5.07 -17.65 -1.69
C ALA A 152 -3.72 -17.60 -2.42
N GLN A 153 -3.28 -18.70 -3.04
CA GLN A 153 -2.07 -18.73 -3.86
C GLN A 153 -2.18 -17.83 -5.11
N THR A 154 -3.35 -17.76 -5.72
CA THR A 154 -3.61 -16.86 -6.86
C THR A 154 -3.55 -15.40 -6.40
N TYR A 155 -4.15 -15.07 -5.26
CA TYR A 155 -4.15 -13.71 -4.71
C TYR A 155 -2.75 -13.28 -4.22
N TYR A 156 -1.97 -14.22 -3.69
CA TYR A 156 -0.53 -14.03 -3.45
C TYR A 156 0.19 -13.60 -4.74
N GLN A 157 0.03 -14.34 -5.83
CA GLN A 157 0.68 -14.02 -7.11
C GLN A 157 0.22 -12.67 -7.66
N GLN A 158 -1.06 -12.33 -7.55
CA GLN A 158 -1.57 -11.04 -7.98
C GLN A 158 -1.01 -9.88 -7.14
N SER A 159 -0.82 -10.07 -5.83
CA SER A 159 -0.22 -9.06 -4.95
C SER A 159 1.28 -8.83 -5.18
N GLN A 160 1.96 -9.76 -5.86
CA GLN A 160 3.37 -9.64 -6.20
C GLN A 160 3.63 -8.46 -7.16
N SER A 161 2.74 -8.21 -8.13
CA SER A 161 2.87 -7.10 -9.09
C SER A 161 3.00 -5.74 -8.38
N MET A 162 2.07 -5.46 -7.46
CA MET A 162 2.05 -4.23 -6.69
C MET A 162 3.26 -4.13 -5.75
N THR A 163 3.64 -5.26 -5.13
CA THR A 163 4.83 -5.33 -4.26
C THR A 163 6.10 -4.96 -5.02
N THR A 164 6.27 -5.48 -6.24
CA THR A 164 7.41 -5.20 -7.11
C THR A 164 7.40 -3.74 -7.55
N SER A 165 6.28 -3.25 -8.08
CA SER A 165 6.12 -1.87 -8.55
C SER A 165 6.44 -0.84 -7.46
N LEU A 166 5.89 -1.02 -6.24
CA LEU A 166 6.20 -0.17 -5.11
C LEU A 166 7.65 -0.31 -4.65
N SER A 167 8.22 -1.51 -4.67
CA SER A 167 9.62 -1.71 -4.28
C SER A 167 10.58 -1.01 -5.25
N GLU A 168 10.34 -1.10 -6.55
CA GLU A 168 11.10 -0.39 -7.59
C GLU A 168 10.95 1.12 -7.46
N PHE A 169 9.71 1.60 -7.30
CA PHE A 169 9.41 2.99 -7.03
C PHE A 169 10.21 3.52 -5.83
N TYR A 170 10.08 2.90 -4.65
CA TYR A 170 10.77 3.36 -3.45
C TYR A 170 12.30 3.19 -3.50
N SER A 171 12.81 2.21 -4.25
CA SER A 171 14.25 2.06 -4.51
C SER A 171 14.81 3.27 -5.25
N GLU A 172 14.11 3.76 -6.27
CA GLU A 172 14.51 4.98 -6.99
C GLU A 172 14.35 6.21 -6.12
N ILE A 173 13.23 6.35 -5.40
CA ILE A 173 12.98 7.51 -4.55
C ILE A 173 14.03 7.66 -3.44
N HIS A 174 14.46 6.55 -2.85
CA HIS A 174 15.47 6.56 -1.79
C HIS A 174 16.82 7.13 -2.26
N LYS A 175 17.17 6.99 -3.55
CA LYS A 175 18.38 7.61 -4.11
C LYS A 175 18.36 9.14 -4.01
N TYR A 176 17.18 9.75 -3.94
CA TYR A 176 17.03 11.20 -3.84
C TYR A 176 17.04 11.71 -2.41
N GLU A 177 16.92 10.85 -1.39
CA GLU A 177 17.02 11.25 0.01
C GLU A 177 18.38 11.89 0.33
N GLY A 178 19.46 11.29 -0.16
CA GLY A 178 20.81 11.87 -0.06
C GLY A 178 20.95 13.22 -0.80
N ARG A 179 20.23 13.40 -1.91
CA ARG A 179 20.23 14.67 -2.66
C ARG A 179 19.52 15.79 -1.91
N VAL A 180 18.47 15.47 -1.14
CA VAL A 180 17.78 16.47 -0.30
C VAL A 180 18.72 17.05 0.77
N GLN A 181 19.53 16.20 1.40
CA GLN A 181 20.54 16.66 2.36
C GLN A 181 21.60 17.54 1.69
N GLU A 182 22.04 17.16 0.49
CA GLU A 182 22.98 17.97 -0.30
C GLU A 182 22.39 19.34 -0.67
N TRP A 183 21.12 19.42 -1.09
CA TRP A 183 20.48 20.71 -1.39
C TRP A 183 20.31 21.58 -0.15
N SER A 184 19.99 21.00 1.00
CA SER A 184 19.93 21.72 2.28
C SER A 184 21.29 22.32 2.65
N ARG A 185 22.38 21.59 2.37
CA ARG A 185 23.75 22.10 2.52
C ARG A 185 24.08 23.20 1.51
N LEU A 186 23.70 23.04 0.25
CA LEU A 186 23.92 24.05 -0.79
C LEU A 186 23.19 25.36 -0.47
N MET A 187 21.95 25.26 0.02
CA MET A 187 21.17 26.40 0.51
C MET A 187 21.87 27.18 1.61
N SER A 188 22.44 26.47 2.58
CA SER A 188 23.12 27.08 3.71
C SER A 188 24.39 27.84 3.31
N ASN A 189 24.93 27.55 2.12
CA ASN A 189 26.13 28.19 1.56
C ASN A 189 25.80 29.29 0.53
N LEU A 190 24.52 29.59 0.28
CA LEU A 190 24.14 30.66 -0.62
C LEU A 190 24.52 32.02 -0.02
N SER A 191 25.17 32.87 -0.81
CA SER A 191 25.44 34.26 -0.43
C SER A 191 24.18 35.11 -0.60
N LEU A 192 23.33 35.09 0.43
CA LEU A 192 22.08 35.85 0.48
C LEU A 192 22.36 37.25 1.03
N LEU A 193 21.94 38.31 0.31
CA LEU A 193 22.26 39.69 0.64
C LEU A 193 21.20 40.35 1.54
N ASN A 194 19.97 39.83 1.55
CA ASN A 194 18.86 40.39 2.30
C ASN A 194 17.77 39.34 2.57
N SER A 195 16.73 39.74 3.31
CA SER A 195 15.59 38.89 3.65
C SER A 195 14.79 38.42 2.43
N ASP A 196 14.73 39.20 1.35
CA ASP A 196 13.98 38.84 0.15
C ASP A 196 14.73 37.77 -0.68
N ASP A 197 16.07 37.74 -0.63
CA ASP A 197 16.87 36.64 -1.18
C ASP A 197 16.61 35.32 -0.43
N PHE A 198 16.58 35.41 0.90
CA PHE A 198 16.23 34.27 1.73
C PHE A 198 14.83 33.77 1.41
N ALA A 199 13.86 34.68 1.27
CA ALA A 199 12.49 34.33 0.89
C ALA A 199 12.44 33.62 -0.47
N VAL A 200 13.17 34.11 -1.49
CA VAL A 200 13.26 33.41 -2.79
C VAL A 200 13.82 32.01 -2.61
N ALA A 201 15.00 31.89 -1.98
CA ALA A 201 15.68 30.61 -1.87
C ALA A 201 14.86 29.59 -1.08
N GLN A 202 14.24 30.01 0.03
CA GLN A 202 13.37 29.17 0.84
C GLN A 202 12.13 28.73 0.06
N ASN A 203 11.44 29.64 -0.64
CA ASN A 203 10.24 29.27 -1.42
C ASN A 203 10.58 28.31 -2.56
N THR A 204 11.71 28.52 -3.24
CA THR A 204 12.20 27.61 -4.28
C THR A 204 12.47 26.22 -3.73
N VAL A 205 13.09 26.11 -2.55
CA VAL A 205 13.38 24.81 -1.93
C VAL A 205 12.15 24.13 -1.38
N VAL A 206 11.29 24.84 -0.64
CA VAL A 206 10.02 24.27 -0.16
C VAL A 206 9.22 23.72 -1.33
N TYR A 207 9.20 24.42 -2.46
CA TYR A 207 8.43 24.03 -3.62
C TYR A 207 9.02 22.86 -4.44
N LEU A 208 10.34 22.77 -4.53
CA LEU A 208 11.02 21.76 -5.34
C LEU A 208 11.45 20.52 -4.54
N VAL A 209 11.78 20.69 -3.27
CA VAL A 209 12.50 19.70 -2.45
C VAL A 209 11.60 19.06 -1.39
N ALA A 210 10.79 19.84 -0.67
CA ALA A 210 9.98 19.30 0.43
C ALA A 210 9.06 18.13 0.01
N PRO A 211 8.42 18.15 -1.18
CA PRO A 211 7.61 17.03 -1.64
C PRO A 211 8.37 15.70 -1.80
N VAL A 212 9.71 15.72 -1.97
CA VAL A 212 10.51 14.49 -2.14
C VAL A 212 10.63 13.77 -0.80
N MET A 213 10.84 14.53 0.27
CA MET A 213 10.95 13.98 1.62
C MET A 213 9.63 13.34 2.07
N HIS A 214 8.49 13.98 1.77
CA HIS A 214 7.18 13.44 2.12
C HIS A 214 6.91 12.12 1.40
N LEU A 215 7.35 11.98 0.15
CA LEU A 215 7.18 10.76 -0.61
C LEU A 215 7.99 9.59 -0.04
N VAL A 216 9.19 9.84 0.49
CA VAL A 216 9.98 8.82 1.23
C VAL A 216 9.23 8.32 2.46
N GLN A 217 8.50 9.19 3.17
CA GLN A 217 7.78 8.83 4.40
C GLN A 217 6.65 7.82 4.18
N PHE A 218 6.02 7.80 3.00
CA PHE A 218 4.97 6.82 2.67
C PHE A 218 5.49 5.41 2.42
N LYS A 219 6.81 5.22 2.31
CA LYS A 219 7.42 3.91 2.15
C LYS A 219 7.03 2.98 3.29
N ASP A 220 7.16 3.44 4.52
CA ASP A 220 6.99 2.61 5.70
C ASP A 220 5.51 2.31 5.98
N SER A 221 4.59 3.01 5.33
CA SER A 221 3.16 2.81 5.47
C SER A 221 2.61 1.98 4.28
N VAL A 222 2.77 2.45 3.04
CA VAL A 222 2.19 1.83 1.84
C VAL A 222 2.89 0.52 1.46
N LEU A 223 4.23 0.52 1.35
CA LEU A 223 4.97 -0.68 0.92
C LEU A 223 4.92 -1.77 2.01
N ALA A 224 4.95 -1.37 3.29
CA ALA A 224 4.81 -2.31 4.39
C ALA A 224 3.45 -3.01 4.38
N VAL A 225 2.36 -2.25 4.17
CA VAL A 225 1.00 -2.78 4.05
C VAL A 225 0.89 -3.78 2.89
N ILE A 226 1.37 -3.45 1.69
CA ILE A 226 1.30 -4.37 0.55
C ILE A 226 2.11 -5.64 0.76
N ARG A 227 3.33 -5.53 1.32
CA ARG A 227 4.14 -6.71 1.68
C ARG A 227 3.45 -7.58 2.72
N LYS A 228 2.70 -6.96 3.64
CA LYS A 228 1.92 -7.66 4.65
C LYS A 228 0.75 -8.42 4.03
N VAL A 229 -0.05 -7.79 3.15
CA VAL A 229 -1.11 -8.48 2.39
C VAL A 229 -0.55 -9.69 1.62
N HIS A 230 0.56 -9.49 0.92
CA HIS A 230 1.25 -10.56 0.18
C HIS A 230 1.64 -11.73 1.09
N ARG A 231 2.24 -11.46 2.25
CA ARG A 231 2.61 -12.50 3.22
C ARG A 231 1.40 -13.22 3.81
N ILE A 232 0.31 -12.51 4.07
CA ILE A 232 -0.92 -13.09 4.60
C ILE A 232 -1.49 -14.11 3.61
N TRP A 233 -1.55 -13.78 2.32
CA TRP A 233 -2.02 -14.73 1.30
C TRP A 233 -1.16 -16.00 1.21
N SER A 234 0.17 -15.84 1.28
CA SER A 234 1.08 -16.98 1.33
C SER A 234 0.81 -17.87 2.54
N ALA A 235 0.64 -17.26 3.71
CA ALA A 235 0.42 -17.99 4.96
C ALA A 235 -0.95 -18.70 4.98
N ILE A 236 -2.01 -18.05 4.51
CA ILE A 236 -3.34 -18.66 4.37
C ILE A 236 -3.27 -19.85 3.40
N SER A 237 -2.63 -19.69 2.24
CA SER A 237 -2.48 -20.78 1.26
C SER A 237 -1.74 -21.98 1.84
N TYR A 238 -0.62 -21.73 2.53
CA TYR A 238 0.19 -22.78 3.15
C TYR A 238 -0.58 -23.52 4.25
N ASP A 239 -1.18 -22.79 5.20
CA ASP A 239 -1.89 -23.40 6.34
C ASP A 239 -3.10 -24.22 5.88
N LEU A 240 -3.86 -23.74 4.89
CA LEU A 240 -4.98 -24.49 4.32
C LEU A 240 -4.53 -25.75 3.60
N LYS A 241 -3.39 -25.70 2.91
CA LYS A 241 -2.82 -26.88 2.25
C LYS A 241 -2.35 -27.90 3.28
N GLU A 242 -1.60 -27.44 4.29
CA GLU A 242 -1.13 -28.29 5.38
C GLU A 242 -2.30 -28.95 6.12
N LEU A 243 -3.36 -28.19 6.38
CA LEU A 243 -4.58 -28.72 6.99
C LEU A 243 -5.26 -29.78 6.11
N ALA A 244 -5.36 -29.54 4.80
CA ALA A 244 -5.96 -30.50 3.87
C ALA A 244 -5.17 -31.81 3.77
N ASP A 245 -3.84 -31.71 3.83
CA ASP A 245 -2.93 -32.85 3.65
C ASP A 245 -2.81 -33.70 4.93
N ASN A 246 -2.99 -33.12 6.12
CA ASN A 246 -2.79 -33.81 7.41
C ASN A 246 -4.08 -34.15 8.18
N ILE A 247 -5.27 -33.93 7.62
CA ILE A 247 -6.55 -34.20 8.32
C ILE A 247 -6.79 -35.68 8.64
N GLU A 248 -6.03 -36.59 8.02
CA GLU A 248 -6.08 -38.02 8.31
C GLU A 248 -5.48 -38.38 9.67
N ASP A 249 -4.50 -37.60 10.14
CA ASP A 249 -3.76 -37.83 11.38
C ASP A 249 -4.39 -37.14 12.60
N ILE A 250 -5.54 -36.48 12.43
CA ILE A 250 -6.22 -35.77 13.51
C ILE A 250 -7.02 -36.77 14.35
N GLU A 251 -6.39 -37.23 15.43
CA GLU A 251 -7.00 -38.12 16.43
C GLU A 251 -7.93 -37.37 17.41
N ASN A 252 -7.73 -36.07 17.60
CA ASN A 252 -8.50 -35.24 18.55
C ASN A 252 -9.39 -34.20 17.82
N LEU A 253 -10.69 -34.48 17.75
CA LEU A 253 -11.67 -33.61 17.09
C LEU A 253 -12.01 -32.34 17.88
N GLU A 254 -11.83 -32.33 19.20
CA GLU A 254 -11.97 -31.11 20.01
C GLU A 254 -10.83 -30.13 19.72
N GLU A 255 -9.61 -30.65 19.57
CA GLU A 255 -8.47 -29.85 19.11
C GLU A 255 -8.66 -29.35 17.68
N LEU A 256 -9.32 -30.12 16.79
CA LEU A 256 -9.68 -29.65 15.45
C LEU A 256 -10.63 -28.45 15.52
N ILE A 257 -11.70 -28.52 16.31
CA ILE A 257 -12.66 -27.43 16.44
C ILE A 257 -11.99 -26.17 16.98
N ALA A 258 -11.22 -26.32 18.06
CA ALA A 258 -10.47 -25.21 18.65
C ALA A 258 -9.40 -24.67 17.69
N ALA A 259 -8.77 -25.51 16.86
CA ALA A 259 -7.77 -25.09 15.89
C ALA A 259 -8.35 -24.39 14.66
N LEU A 260 -9.61 -24.66 14.31
CA LEU A 260 -10.21 -24.06 13.12
C LEU A 260 -10.86 -22.70 13.41
N GLU A 261 -11.28 -22.44 14.66
CA GLU A 261 -11.93 -21.20 15.12
C GLU A 261 -12.96 -20.65 14.12
N LEU A 262 -13.71 -21.53 13.45
CA LEU A 262 -14.51 -21.17 12.27
C LEU A 262 -15.60 -20.14 12.56
N GLU A 263 -16.21 -20.20 13.74
CA GLU A 263 -17.23 -19.23 14.15
C GLU A 263 -16.65 -17.81 14.22
N LEU A 264 -15.48 -17.65 14.86
CA LEU A 264 -14.77 -16.36 14.90
C LEU A 264 -14.31 -15.97 13.50
N ALA A 265 -13.77 -16.91 12.72
CA ALA A 265 -13.35 -16.67 11.34
C ALA A 265 -14.50 -16.16 10.47
N PHE A 266 -15.73 -16.68 10.61
CA PHE A 266 -16.89 -16.18 9.87
C PHE A 266 -17.22 -14.74 10.21
N GLU A 267 -17.20 -14.38 11.50
CA GLU A 267 -17.44 -13.00 11.93
C GLU A 267 -16.37 -12.04 11.39
N ASP A 268 -15.10 -12.43 11.48
CA ASP A 268 -14.00 -11.60 11.01
C ASP A 268 -13.98 -11.46 9.48
N TRP A 269 -14.17 -12.55 8.73
CA TRP A 269 -14.26 -12.48 7.26
C TRP A 269 -15.44 -11.65 6.80
N LYS A 270 -16.57 -11.69 7.50
CA LYS A 270 -17.71 -10.83 7.19
C LYS A 270 -17.39 -9.36 7.42
N ALA A 271 -16.77 -9.01 8.55
CA ALA A 271 -16.37 -7.64 8.83
C ALA A 271 -15.38 -7.12 7.79
N ILE A 272 -14.35 -7.92 7.47
CA ILE A 272 -13.29 -7.55 6.52
C ILE A 272 -13.82 -7.45 5.10
N ARG A 273 -14.76 -8.29 4.70
CA ARG A 273 -15.44 -8.20 3.41
C ARG A 273 -16.09 -6.83 3.23
N ASP A 274 -16.84 -6.38 4.23
CA ASP A 274 -17.58 -5.13 4.16
C ASP A 274 -16.61 -3.93 4.14
N GLU A 275 -15.51 -4.00 4.91
CA GLU A 275 -14.44 -3.00 4.88
C GLU A 275 -13.69 -2.97 3.53
N ALA A 276 -13.38 -4.13 2.94
CA ALA A 276 -12.72 -4.22 1.64
C ALA A 276 -13.63 -3.73 0.50
N GLU A 277 -14.92 -4.01 0.58
CA GLU A 277 -15.91 -3.50 -0.38
C GLU A 277 -16.09 -1.97 -0.24
N ASN A 278 -16.10 -1.46 0.99
CA ASN A 278 -16.13 -0.02 1.27
C ASN A 278 -14.85 0.67 0.75
N PHE A 279 -13.68 0.08 1.02
CA PHE A 279 -12.42 0.57 0.49
C PHE A 279 -12.44 0.62 -1.04
N TYR A 280 -12.87 -0.46 -1.71
CA TYR A 280 -12.96 -0.51 -3.17
C TYR A 280 -13.79 0.65 -3.75
N LYS A 281 -15.01 0.85 -3.25
CA LYS A 281 -15.92 1.92 -3.70
C LYS A 281 -15.33 3.32 -3.53
N ASN A 282 -14.58 3.53 -2.45
CA ASN A 282 -13.92 4.81 -2.19
C ASN A 282 -12.64 4.97 -3.03
N ALA A 283 -11.90 3.89 -3.22
CA ALA A 283 -10.62 3.87 -3.93
C ALA A 283 -10.76 4.03 -5.44
N GLU A 284 -11.90 3.65 -6.03
CA GLU A 284 -12.21 3.94 -7.44
C GLU A 284 -12.08 5.45 -7.76
N ASN A 285 -12.34 6.30 -6.77
CA ASN A 285 -12.32 7.75 -6.90
C ASN A 285 -11.04 8.40 -6.35
N PHE A 286 -9.98 7.63 -6.11
CA PHE A 286 -8.67 8.20 -5.78
C PHE A 286 -8.11 8.87 -7.03
N SER A 287 -8.45 10.14 -7.18
CA SER A 287 -8.08 11.01 -8.30
C SER A 287 -6.69 11.55 -8.15
#